data_AF-A0A7D8UW71-F1
#
_entry.id   AF-A0A7D8UW71-F1
#
_cell.length_a   1.000
_cell.length_b   1.000
_cell.length_c   1.000
_cell.angle_alpha   90.00
_cell.angle_beta   90.00
_cell.angle_gamma   90.00
#
_symmetry.space_group_name_H-M   'P 1'
#
loop_
_entity.id
_entity.type
_entity.pdbx_description
1 polymer ?
#
loop_
_entity_poly.entity_id
_entity_poly.type
_entity_poly.pdbx_seq_one_letter_code
_entity_poly.pdbx_strand_id
1 'polypeptide(L)'
;MATPILSKDATAPIGPYSQGFRTIPSTPLVWVSGQIHADISGNLIEGTIAEQTAACLKNIVAVLIAGGSSLEKVFKVTIFP
;
A
#
# COMPACT_ATOMS: atom_id res chain seq x y z
N MET A 1 -0.23 20.61 -2.59
CA MET A 1 0.94 19.90 -2.03
C MET A 1 0.66 18.41 -2.00
N ALA A 2 1.71 17.58 -1.89
CA ALA A 2 1.51 16.14 -1.70
C ALA A 2 0.80 15.89 -0.36
N THR A 3 -0.12 14.93 -0.33
CA THR A 3 -0.90 14.57 0.87
C THR A 3 -0.57 13.14 1.27
N PRO A 4 -0.14 12.88 2.51
CA PRO A 4 0.11 11.53 2.98
C PRO A 4 -1.19 10.72 3.00
N ILE A 5 -1.09 9.43 2.71
CA ILE A 5 -2.20 8.47 2.76
C ILE A 5 -1.99 7.57 3.98
N LEU A 6 -3.04 7.47 4.80
CA LEU A 6 -3.11 6.57 5.94
C LEU A 6 -4.38 5.74 5.82
N SER A 7 -4.20 4.44 5.62
CA SER A 7 -5.22 3.40 5.62
C SER A 7 -5.20 2.66 6.95
N LYS A 8 -6.39 2.45 7.52
CA LYS A 8 -6.58 1.64 8.74
C LYS A 8 -6.53 0.14 8.46
N ASP A 9 -6.65 -0.23 7.18
CA ASP A 9 -6.76 -1.63 6.73
C ASP A 9 -5.45 -2.15 6.11
N ALA A 10 -4.36 -1.40 6.24
CA ALA A 10 -3.02 -1.78 5.82
C ALA A 10 -2.04 -1.70 7.01
N THR A 11 -0.92 -2.43 6.91
CA THR A 11 0.13 -2.41 7.94
C THR A 11 0.61 -0.98 8.23
N ALA A 12 0.66 -0.62 9.50
CA ALA A 12 1.14 0.68 9.92
C ALA A 12 2.63 0.88 9.56
N PRO A 13 3.05 2.09 9.14
CA PRO A 13 4.44 2.36 8.85
C PRO A 13 5.30 2.35 10.13
N ILE A 14 6.38 1.58 10.13
CA ILE A 14 7.33 1.49 11.26
C ILE A 14 8.57 2.34 10.92
N GLY A 15 8.38 3.65 10.82
CA GLY A 15 9.43 4.61 10.47
C GLY A 15 8.90 5.95 9.96
N PRO A 16 9.79 6.89 9.57
CA PRO A 16 9.40 8.22 9.11
C PRO A 16 8.95 8.21 7.64
N TYR A 17 7.94 7.42 7.32
CA TYR A 17 7.33 7.35 5.99
C TYR A 17 5.81 7.18 6.09
N SER A 18 5.10 7.41 4.98
CA SER A 18 3.67 7.16 4.85
C SER A 18 3.42 5.88 4.06
N GLN A 19 2.30 5.20 4.28
CA GLN A 19 1.92 4.02 3.48
C GLN A 19 1.77 4.36 1.99
N GLY A 20 1.42 5.61 1.69
CA GLY A 20 1.52 6.18 0.37
C GLY A 20 1.38 7.70 0.44
N PHE A 21 1.40 8.35 -0.72
CA PHE A 21 1.03 9.75 -0.84
C PHE A 21 0.29 10.00 -2.14
N ARG A 22 -0.59 11.01 -2.11
CA ARG A 22 -1.21 11.57 -3.30
C ARG A 22 -0.46 12.83 -3.71
N THR A 23 -0.19 12.99 -5.01
CA THR A 23 0.41 14.22 -5.56
C THR A 23 -0.59 15.39 -5.52
N ILE A 24 -0.33 16.46 -6.27
CA ILE A 24 -1.16 17.66 -6.28
C ILE A 24 -2.62 17.39 -6.72
N PRO A 25 -3.63 18.09 -6.17
CA PRO A 25 -5.04 17.85 -6.49
C PRO A 25 -5.42 17.99 -7.97
N SER A 26 -4.72 18.85 -8.72
CA SER A 26 -4.95 19.05 -10.16
C SER A 26 -4.48 17.88 -11.02
N THR A 27 -3.63 17.00 -10.49
CA THR A 27 -3.11 15.82 -11.19
C THR A 27 -2.80 14.74 -10.15
N PRO A 28 -3.85 14.12 -9.57
CA PRO A 28 -3.70 13.22 -8.42
C PRO A 28 -3.20 11.85 -8.88
N LEU A 29 -1.92 11.60 -8.66
CA LEU A 29 -1.30 10.28 -8.72
C LEU A 29 -1.18 9.74 -7.30
N VAL A 30 -1.45 8.45 -7.13
CA VAL A 30 -1.26 7.74 -5.87
C VAL A 30 0.02 6.93 -5.97
N TRP A 31 0.95 7.22 -5.08
CA TRP A 31 2.17 6.45 -4.89
C TRP A 31 2.02 5.62 -3.63
N VAL A 32 2.22 4.31 -3.76
CA VAL A 32 2.12 3.35 -2.67
C VAL A 32 3.54 2.96 -2.26
N SER A 33 3.85 3.07 -0.97
CA SER A 33 5.10 2.56 -0.41
C SER A 33 5.15 1.04 -0.49
N GLY A 34 6.34 0.45 -0.43
CA GLY A 34 6.50 -1.00 -0.46
C GLY A 34 5.62 -1.68 0.60
N GLN A 35 4.83 -2.67 0.18
CA GLN A 35 3.97 -3.45 1.06
C GLN A 35 4.56 -4.85 1.23
N ILE A 36 4.69 -5.27 2.49
CA ILE A 36 5.16 -6.59 2.88
C ILE A 36 3.98 -7.46 3.32
N HIS A 37 4.24 -8.75 3.52
CA HIS A 37 3.26 -9.75 3.95
C HIS A 37 2.93 -9.62 5.45
N ALA A 38 2.66 -8.41 5.94
CA ALA A 38 2.30 -8.15 7.32
C ALA A 38 0.79 -7.89 7.48
N ASP A 39 0.24 -8.24 8.63
CA ASP A 39 -1.12 -7.86 9.02
C ASP A 39 -1.20 -6.38 9.47
N ILE A 40 -2.40 -5.93 9.86
CA ILE A 40 -2.62 -4.56 10.35
C ILE A 40 -1.92 -4.27 11.68
N SER A 41 -1.61 -5.31 12.47
CA SER A 41 -0.90 -5.23 13.74
C SER A 41 0.61 -5.24 13.57
N GLY A 42 1.11 -5.46 12.35
CA GLY A 42 2.53 -5.53 12.02
C GLY A 42 3.13 -6.93 12.16
N ASN A 43 2.32 -7.97 12.40
CA ASN A 43 2.82 -9.34 12.44
C ASN A 43 3.02 -9.86 11.02
N LEU A 44 4.13 -10.55 10.77
CA LEU A 44 4.36 -11.20 9.49
C LEU A 44 3.43 -12.41 9.34
N ILE A 45 2.73 -12.47 8.21
CA ILE A 45 1.93 -13.60 7.79
C ILE A 45 2.88 -14.66 7.24
N GLU A 46 2.88 -15.83 7.87
CA GLU A 46 3.64 -17.00 7.44
C GLU A 46 2.83 -17.86 6.45
N GLY A 47 3.50 -18.79 5.76
CA GLY A 47 2.86 -19.70 4.82
C GLY A 47 3.61 -19.79 3.50
N THR A 48 2.86 -20.12 2.44
CA THR A 48 3.34 -20.20 1.07
C THR A 48 3.61 -18.82 0.48
N ILE A 49 4.43 -18.78 -0.58
CA ILE A 49 4.66 -17.54 -1.34
C ILE A 49 3.37 -16.93 -1.89
N ALA A 50 2.38 -17.76 -2.22
CA ALA A 50 1.07 -17.30 -2.70
C ALA A 50 0.31 -16.56 -1.59
N GLU A 51 0.32 -17.08 -0.36
CA GLU A 51 -0.33 -16.45 0.80
C GLU A 51 0.37 -15.14 1.18
N GLN A 52 1.71 -15.12 1.16
CA GLN A 52 2.50 -13.91 1.39
C GLN A 52 2.23 -12.85 0.32
N THR A 53 2.18 -13.25 -0.96
CA THR A 53 1.86 -12.36 -2.08
C THR A 53 0.45 -11.80 -1.96
N ALA A 54 -0.54 -12.62 -1.57
CA ALA A 54 -1.90 -12.18 -1.34
C ALA A 54 -2.00 -11.15 -0.21
N ALA A 55 -1.21 -11.33 0.87
CA ALA A 55 -1.12 -10.34 1.94
C ALA A 55 -0.54 -9.01 1.46
N CYS A 56 0.56 -9.02 0.70
CA CYS A 56 1.13 -7.81 0.10
C CYS A 56 0.09 -7.08 -0.77
N LEU A 57 -0.61 -7.81 -1.65
CA LEU A 57 -1.64 -7.24 -2.53
C LEU A 57 -2.83 -6.66 -1.76
N LYS A 58 -3.27 -7.32 -0.69
CA LYS A 58 -4.34 -6.82 0.18
C LYS A 58 -3.97 -5.46 0.79
N ASN A 59 -2.74 -5.32 1.28
CA ASN A 59 -2.24 -4.06 1.82
C ASN A 59 -2.16 -2.98 0.73
N ILE A 60 -1.67 -3.31 -0.47
CA ILE A 60 -1.65 -2.37 -1.61
C ILE A 60 -3.05 -1.85 -1.93
N VAL A 61 -4.04 -2.74 -2.02
CA VAL A 61 -5.43 -2.37 -2.30
C VAL A 61 -5.99 -1.43 -1.22
N ALA A 62 -5.74 -1.74 0.05
CA ALA A 62 -6.17 -0.89 1.17
C ALA A 62 -5.57 0.53 1.12
N VAL A 63 -4.31 0.68 0.70
CA VAL A 63 -3.68 2.00 0.52
C VAL A 63 -4.24 2.73 -0.69
N LEU A 64 -4.45 2.02 -1.82
CA LEU A 64 -5.06 2.61 -3.03
C LEU A 64 -6.45 3.17 -2.75
N ILE A 65 -7.29 2.41 -2.05
CA ILE A 65 -8.65 2.82 -1.65
C ILE A 65 -8.59 4.06 -0.75
N ALA A 66 -7.74 4.07 0.27
CA ALA A 66 -7.55 5.23 1.14
C ALA A 66 -7.04 6.47 0.39
N GLY A 67 -6.31 6.27 -0.72
CA GLY A 67 -5.86 7.31 -1.63
C GLY A 67 -6.93 7.87 -2.58
N GLY A 68 -8.12 7.24 -2.65
CA GLY A 68 -9.18 7.54 -3.62
C GLY A 68 -8.95 6.92 -5.00
N SER A 69 -8.15 5.86 -5.07
CA SER A 69 -7.86 5.09 -6.29
C SER A 69 -8.41 3.67 -6.18
N SER A 70 -8.04 2.80 -7.12
CA SER A 70 -8.42 1.39 -7.16
C SER A 70 -7.39 0.58 -7.95
N LEU A 71 -7.50 -0.75 -7.90
CA LEU A 71 -6.55 -1.66 -8.57
C LEU A 71 -6.59 -1.51 -10.10
N GLU A 72 -7.76 -1.20 -10.66
CA GLU A 72 -8.01 -1.03 -12.09
C GLU A 72 -7.30 0.21 -12.67
N LYS A 73 -6.86 1.13 -11.81
CA LYS A 73 -6.15 2.36 -12.20
C LYS A 73 -4.63 2.23 -12.08
N VAL A 74 -4.12 1.08 -11.67
CA VAL A 74 -2.68 0.84 -11.52
C VAL A 74 -2.06 0.67 -12.91
N PHE A 75 -1.06 1.52 -13.21
CA PHE A 75 -0.34 1.50 -14.49
C PHE A 75 1.12 1.04 -14.36
N LYS A 76 1.66 0.94 -13.13
CA LYS A 76 3.04 0.53 -12.86
C LYS A 76 3.11 -0.20 -11.52
N VAL A 77 3.85 -1.30 -11.50
CA VAL A 77 4.18 -2.07 -10.30
C VAL A 77 5.67 -2.41 -10.33
N THR A 78 6.31 -2.40 -9.16
CA THR A 78 7.67 -2.91 -8.96
C THR A 78 7.60 -4.02 -7.91
N ILE A 79 8.17 -5.19 -8.22
CA ILE A 79 8.17 -6.35 -7.33
C ILE A 79 9.62 -6.64 -6.93
N PHE A 80 9.83 -6.82 -5.62
CA PHE A 80 11.08 -7.30 -5.04
C PHE A 80 10.83 -8.69 -4.46
N PRO A 81 11.42 -9.75 -5.04
CA PRO A 81 11.26 -11.12 -4.55
C PRO A 81 12.12 -11.41 -3.31
#